data_AF-A0A951FD81-F1
#
_entry.id   AF-A0A951FD81-F1
#
_cell.length_a   1.000
_cell.length_b   1.000
_cell.length_c   1.000
_cell.angle_alpha   90.00
_cell.angle_beta   90.00
_cell.angle_gamma   90.00
#
_symmetry.space_group_name_H-M   'P 1'
#
loop_
_entity.id
_entity.type
_entity.pdbx_description
1 polymer ?
#
loop_
_entity_poly.entity_id
_entity_poly.type
_entity_poly.pdbx_seq_one_letter_code
_entity_poly.pdbx_strand_id
1 'polypeptide(L)'
;AGLNTVRKSSLLRKIVMLSFFVPLNFMLLGALTLPLTVDKLGSTAEVGFPVLEGALAGGVTIGVLALGRWGQHIPRWKLLATGLFTFGLSIVLIGLVPRIGATFGIDASMLAFGTNSENTTSPWTVLLLMAIPLVFLEGVANSLIFTCIRTVMQEEAPRAMLGRVASVVTVSSGVGFSIGALMTKIGEGRADTVFAIIGVILAALGLFSFWWLRIPPRGSATVAPSVPEQSF
;
A
#
# COMPACT_ATOMS: atom_id res chain seq x y z
N ALA A 1 14.12 -2.21 -25.99
CA ALA A 1 14.63 -0.82 -25.80
C ALA A 1 14.38 -0.28 -24.39
N GLY A 2 13.13 -0.24 -23.88
CA GLY A 2 12.84 0.21 -22.50
C GLY A 2 13.55 -0.61 -21.41
N LEU A 3 13.57 -1.95 -21.53
CA LEU A 3 14.29 -2.83 -20.61
C LEU A 3 15.80 -2.56 -20.56
N ASN A 4 16.43 -2.19 -21.69
CA ASN A 4 17.85 -1.83 -21.73
C ASN A 4 18.13 -0.52 -20.98
N THR A 5 17.22 0.45 -21.04
CA THR A 5 17.31 1.70 -20.26
C THR A 5 17.17 1.43 -18.77
N VAL A 6 16.21 0.59 -18.36
CA VAL A 6 16.05 0.14 -16.97
C VAL A 6 17.28 -0.61 -16.48
N ARG A 7 17.88 -1.47 -17.32
CA ARG A 7 19.08 -2.22 -16.96
C ARG A 7 20.28 -1.30 -16.72
N LYS A 8 20.39 -0.19 -17.43
CA LYS A 8 21.50 0.77 -17.28
C LYS A 8 21.39 1.65 -16.03
N SER A 9 20.18 1.93 -15.53
CA SER A 9 19.97 2.71 -14.31
C SER A 9 19.71 1.81 -13.10
N SER A 10 20.61 1.87 -12.11
CA SER A 10 20.43 1.15 -10.83
C SER A 10 19.13 1.54 -10.13
N LEU A 11 18.73 2.81 -10.22
CA LEU A 11 17.54 3.35 -9.58
C LEU A 11 16.24 2.84 -10.26
N LEU A 12 16.17 2.91 -11.59
CA LEU A 12 15.02 2.36 -12.34
C LEU A 12 14.84 0.86 -12.10
N ARG A 13 15.94 0.10 -11.96
CA ARG A 13 15.88 -1.32 -11.64
C ARG A 13 15.24 -1.58 -10.28
N LYS A 14 15.61 -0.80 -9.26
CA LYS A 14 15.02 -0.88 -7.92
C LYS A 14 13.53 -0.55 -7.94
N ILE A 15 13.13 0.46 -8.71
CA ILE A 15 11.72 0.83 -8.88
C ILE A 15 10.93 -0.26 -9.58
N VAL A 16 11.46 -0.87 -10.63
CA VAL A 16 10.79 -1.99 -11.31
C VAL A 16 10.60 -3.17 -10.37
N MET A 17 11.60 -3.50 -9.53
CA MET A 17 11.45 -4.52 -8.48
C MET A 17 10.36 -4.16 -7.47
N LEU A 18 10.33 -2.93 -6.95
CA LEU A 18 9.27 -2.48 -6.05
C LEU A 18 7.89 -2.49 -6.73
N SER A 19 7.85 -2.16 -8.01
CA SER A 19 6.62 -2.19 -8.83
C SER A 19 6.14 -3.61 -9.11
N PHE A 20 6.96 -4.63 -8.88
CA PHE A 20 6.52 -6.04 -8.86
C PHE A 20 6.01 -6.44 -7.47
N PHE A 21 6.81 -6.17 -6.43
CA PHE A 21 6.49 -6.62 -5.07
C PHE A 21 5.27 -5.91 -4.47
N VAL A 22 5.12 -4.61 -4.66
CA VAL A 22 4.01 -3.85 -4.07
C VAL A 22 2.66 -4.34 -4.59
N PRO A 23 2.43 -4.44 -5.91
CA PRO A 23 1.18 -4.98 -6.46
C PRO A 23 0.92 -6.45 -6.11
N LEU A 24 1.97 -7.28 -6.03
CA LEU A 24 1.85 -8.67 -5.59
C LEU A 24 1.23 -8.75 -4.20
N ASN A 25 1.78 -7.99 -3.25
CA ASN A 25 1.27 -7.97 -1.89
C ASN A 25 -0.12 -7.32 -1.84
N PHE A 26 -0.36 -6.25 -2.59
CA PHE A 26 -1.67 -5.59 -2.64
C PHE A 26 -2.78 -6.55 -3.11
N MET A 27 -2.52 -7.35 -4.15
CA MET A 27 -3.49 -8.34 -4.62
C MET A 27 -3.76 -9.43 -3.58
N LEU A 28 -2.69 -9.90 -2.93
CA LEU A 28 -2.80 -10.93 -1.89
C LEU A 28 -3.60 -10.42 -0.69
N LEU A 29 -3.37 -9.17 -0.27
CA LEU A 29 -4.14 -8.53 0.80
C LEU A 29 -5.60 -8.37 0.41
N GLY A 30 -5.89 -7.85 -0.80
CA GLY A 30 -7.26 -7.67 -1.29
C GLY A 30 -8.07 -8.96 -1.29
N ALA A 31 -7.45 -10.09 -1.66
CA ALA A 31 -8.10 -11.41 -1.60
C ALA A 31 -8.34 -11.92 -0.18
N LEU A 32 -7.52 -11.48 0.79
CA LEU A 32 -7.65 -11.85 2.21
C LEU A 32 -8.55 -10.90 3.00
N THR A 33 -8.88 -9.72 2.47
CA THR A 33 -9.74 -8.74 3.16
C THR A 33 -11.13 -9.30 3.44
N LEU A 34 -11.73 -10.03 2.49
CA LEU A 34 -13.06 -10.63 2.67
C LEU A 34 -13.08 -11.71 3.77
N PRO A 35 -12.24 -12.77 3.72
CA PRO A 35 -12.21 -13.76 4.80
C PRO A 35 -11.74 -13.16 6.14
N LEU A 36 -10.88 -12.14 6.14
CA LEU A 36 -10.55 -11.42 7.38
C LEU A 36 -11.78 -10.72 7.97
N THR A 37 -12.58 -10.06 7.14
CA THR A 37 -13.75 -9.30 7.58
C THR A 37 -14.83 -10.21 8.15
N VAL A 38 -15.14 -11.30 7.44
CA VAL A 38 -16.21 -12.22 7.80
C VAL A 38 -15.77 -13.15 8.92
N ASP A 39 -14.64 -13.84 8.74
CA ASP A 39 -14.26 -14.96 9.61
C ASP A 39 -13.50 -14.50 10.87
N LYS A 40 -12.84 -13.33 10.83
CA LYS A 40 -11.97 -12.86 11.92
C LYS A 40 -12.46 -11.61 12.62
N LEU A 41 -13.03 -10.65 11.88
CA LEU A 41 -13.62 -9.44 12.47
C LEU A 41 -15.09 -9.65 12.87
N GLY A 42 -15.72 -10.75 12.43
CA GLY A 42 -17.10 -11.12 12.75
C GLY A 42 -18.15 -10.18 12.16
N SER A 43 -17.80 -9.46 11.09
CA SER A 43 -18.68 -8.52 10.40
C SER A 43 -19.31 -9.17 9.16
N THR A 44 -20.34 -8.54 8.59
CA THR A 44 -20.96 -9.02 7.34
C THR A 44 -20.15 -8.64 6.10
N ALA A 45 -20.23 -9.46 5.05
CA ALA A 45 -19.61 -9.16 3.76
C ALA A 45 -20.25 -7.95 3.06
N GLU A 46 -21.52 -7.66 3.33
CA GLU A 46 -22.27 -6.57 2.68
C GLU A 46 -21.96 -5.19 3.25
N VAL A 47 -21.52 -5.12 4.52
CA VAL A 47 -21.23 -3.85 5.19
C VAL A 47 -19.75 -3.75 5.55
N GLY A 48 -19.19 -4.76 6.22
CA GLY A 48 -17.81 -4.70 6.68
C GLY A 48 -16.80 -4.58 5.56
N PHE A 49 -16.96 -5.38 4.50
CA PHE A 49 -16.00 -5.39 3.39
C PHE A 49 -16.02 -4.07 2.61
N PRO A 50 -17.18 -3.53 2.17
CA PRO A 50 -17.25 -2.22 1.54
C PRO A 50 -16.76 -1.08 2.43
N VAL A 51 -16.97 -1.16 3.75
CA VAL A 51 -16.48 -0.14 4.69
C VAL A 51 -14.95 -0.15 4.76
N LEU A 52 -14.31 -1.32 4.80
CA LEU A 52 -12.84 -1.41 4.76
C LEU A 52 -12.28 -0.96 3.41
N GLU A 53 -12.86 -1.40 2.30
CA GLU A 53 -12.43 -0.93 0.97
C GLU A 53 -12.64 0.58 0.80
N GLY A 54 -13.76 1.11 1.29
CA GLY A 54 -14.05 2.53 1.31
C GLY A 54 -13.06 3.33 2.16
N ALA A 55 -12.69 2.81 3.33
CA ALA A 55 -11.66 3.41 4.18
C ALA A 55 -10.29 3.43 3.48
N LEU A 56 -9.91 2.35 2.79
CA LEU A 56 -8.69 2.27 2.00
C LEU A 56 -8.70 3.31 0.87
N ALA A 57 -9.77 3.36 0.08
CA ALA A 57 -9.91 4.32 -1.02
C ALA A 57 -9.91 5.78 -0.54
N GLY A 58 -10.58 6.05 0.59
CA GLY A 58 -10.54 7.35 1.25
C GLY A 58 -9.14 7.73 1.71
N GLY A 59 -8.42 6.78 2.32
CA GLY A 59 -7.02 6.94 2.73
C GLY A 59 -6.10 7.25 1.55
N VAL A 60 -6.25 6.54 0.43
CA VAL A 60 -5.49 6.80 -0.81
C VAL A 60 -5.76 8.23 -1.30
N THR A 61 -7.03 8.63 -1.37
CA THR A 61 -7.43 9.96 -1.85
C THR A 61 -6.81 11.07 -1.01
N ILE A 62 -6.94 10.97 0.32
CA ILE A 62 -6.38 11.95 1.25
C ILE A 62 -4.85 11.95 1.19
N GLY A 63 -4.22 10.77 1.09
CA GLY A 63 -2.78 10.66 0.97
C GLY A 63 -2.23 11.31 -0.31
N VAL A 64 -2.90 11.15 -1.46
CA VAL A 64 -2.53 11.85 -2.71
C VAL A 64 -2.67 13.37 -2.56
N LEU A 65 -3.76 13.86 -1.96
CA LEU A 65 -3.95 15.29 -1.72
C LEU A 65 -2.87 15.87 -0.79
N ALA A 66 -2.55 15.16 0.29
CA ALA A 66 -1.48 15.54 1.21
C ALA A 66 -0.11 15.57 0.53
N LEU A 67 0.19 14.58 -0.33
CA LEU A 67 1.41 14.56 -1.14
C LEU A 67 1.49 15.72 -2.13
N GLY A 68 0.36 16.08 -2.75
CA GLY A 68 0.30 17.24 -3.64
C GLY A 68 0.69 18.54 -2.94
N ARG A 69 0.32 18.68 -1.67
CA ARG A 69 0.58 19.90 -0.87
C ARG A 69 1.95 19.91 -0.20
N TRP A 70 2.38 18.79 0.41
CA TRP A 70 3.60 18.73 1.23
C TRP A 70 4.72 17.89 0.64
N GLY A 71 4.39 16.97 -0.26
CA GLY A 71 5.34 15.99 -0.81
C GLY A 71 6.49 16.60 -1.61
N GLN A 72 6.41 17.87 -2.00
CA GLN A 72 7.51 18.57 -2.69
C GLN A 72 8.71 18.85 -1.76
N HIS A 73 8.50 18.92 -0.45
CA HIS A 73 9.54 19.30 0.52
C HIS A 73 10.32 18.10 1.07
N ILE A 74 9.88 16.87 0.78
CA ILE A 74 10.46 15.64 1.35
C ILE A 74 11.14 14.85 0.21
N PRO A 75 12.39 14.38 0.40
CA PRO A 75 13.05 13.59 -0.62
C PRO A 75 12.28 12.29 -0.92
N ARG A 76 12.12 11.98 -2.21
CA ARG A 76 11.28 10.88 -2.71
C ARG A 76 11.62 9.52 -2.10
N TRP A 77 12.92 9.24 -1.89
CA TRP A 77 13.36 7.99 -1.28
C TRP A 77 12.89 7.83 0.16
N LYS A 78 12.81 8.92 0.95
CA LYS A 78 12.25 8.88 2.31
C LYS A 78 10.75 8.65 2.26
N LEU A 79 10.02 9.33 1.38
CA LEU A 79 8.58 9.13 1.22
C LEU A 79 8.26 7.68 0.85
N LEU A 80 9.02 7.09 -0.08
CA LEU A 80 8.86 5.71 -0.51
C LEU A 80 9.18 4.70 0.61
N ALA A 81 10.29 4.90 1.33
CA ALA A 81 10.68 4.02 2.44
C ALA A 81 9.73 4.12 3.64
N THR A 82 9.34 5.35 4.02
CA THR A 82 8.34 5.58 5.06
C THR A 82 7.00 4.97 4.66
N GLY A 83 6.54 5.19 3.42
CA GLY A 83 5.30 4.60 2.92
C GLY A 83 5.31 3.07 2.96
N LEU A 84 6.39 2.42 2.52
CA LEU A 84 6.51 0.96 2.54
C LEU A 84 6.50 0.42 3.98
N PHE A 85 7.20 1.10 4.89
CA PHE A 85 7.24 0.73 6.30
C PHE A 85 5.88 0.92 6.99
N THR A 86 5.23 2.08 6.83
CA THR A 86 3.92 2.34 7.44
C THR A 86 2.84 1.45 6.83
N PHE A 87 2.91 1.13 5.54
CA PHE A 87 2.03 0.17 4.89
C PHE A 87 2.17 -1.21 5.55
N GLY A 88 3.39 -1.74 5.62
CA GLY A 88 3.67 -3.02 6.27
C GLY A 88 3.24 -3.05 7.75
N LEU A 89 3.58 -2.01 8.51
CA LEU A 89 3.21 -1.91 9.93
C LEU A 89 1.68 -1.89 10.12
N SER A 90 0.95 -1.15 9.29
CA SER A 90 -0.53 -1.10 9.36
C SER A 90 -1.13 -2.48 9.11
N ILE A 91 -0.61 -3.22 8.13
CA ILE A 91 -1.02 -4.59 7.82
C ILE A 91 -0.73 -5.55 8.99
N VAL A 92 0.44 -5.44 9.63
CA VAL A 92 0.75 -6.23 10.84
C VAL A 92 -0.29 -5.96 11.92
N LEU A 93 -0.58 -4.69 12.18
CA LEU A 93 -1.56 -4.31 13.20
C LEU A 93 -2.95 -4.84 12.86
N ILE A 94 -3.40 -4.74 11.60
CA ILE A 94 -4.67 -5.30 11.13
C ILE A 94 -4.74 -6.81 11.38
N GLY A 95 -3.68 -7.56 11.03
CA GLY A 95 -3.62 -9.00 11.28
C GLY A 95 -3.59 -9.38 12.77
N LEU A 96 -3.13 -8.47 13.64
CA LEU A 96 -3.12 -8.66 15.08
C LEU A 96 -4.43 -8.28 15.77
N VAL A 97 -5.29 -7.45 15.15
CA VAL A 97 -6.58 -7.02 15.74
C VAL A 97 -7.40 -8.19 16.29
N PRO A 98 -7.63 -9.31 15.55
CA PRO A 98 -8.40 -10.43 16.08
C PRO A 98 -7.73 -11.11 17.29
N ARG A 99 -6.40 -11.18 17.30
CA ARG A 99 -5.64 -11.82 18.39
C ARG A 99 -5.62 -10.95 19.65
N ILE A 100 -5.46 -9.65 19.47
CA ILE A 100 -5.54 -8.66 20.55
C ILE A 100 -6.96 -8.70 21.15
N GLY A 101 -7.99 -8.71 20.30
CA GLY A 101 -9.37 -8.89 20.74
C GLY A 101 -9.57 -10.12 21.61
N ALA A 102 -9.09 -11.28 21.16
CA ALA A 102 -9.15 -12.53 21.93
C ALA A 102 -8.41 -12.45 23.27
N THR A 103 -7.24 -11.79 23.35
CA THR A 103 -6.50 -11.64 24.62
C THR A 103 -7.18 -10.73 25.63
N PHE A 104 -7.95 -9.74 25.17
CA PHE A 104 -8.69 -8.83 26.04
C PHE A 104 -10.13 -9.29 26.30
N GLY A 105 -10.52 -10.49 25.83
CA GLY A 105 -11.89 -11.00 25.94
C GLY A 105 -12.90 -10.18 25.14
N ILE A 106 -12.44 -9.40 24.15
CA ILE A 106 -13.30 -8.63 23.25
C ILE A 106 -13.76 -9.56 22.13
N ASP A 107 -14.91 -10.18 22.35
CA ASP A 107 -15.57 -10.95 21.30
C ASP A 107 -16.22 -10.02 20.28
N ALA A 108 -16.28 -10.46 19.03
CA ALA A 108 -16.94 -9.73 17.94
C ALA A 108 -18.42 -9.38 18.24
N SER A 109 -19.02 -10.06 19.23
CA SER A 109 -20.38 -9.83 19.75
C SER A 109 -20.52 -8.66 20.74
N MET A 110 -19.43 -8.07 21.25
CA MET A 110 -19.49 -7.06 22.32
C MET A 110 -20.08 -5.69 21.94
N LEU A 111 -20.15 -5.37 20.64
CA LEU A 111 -20.88 -4.20 20.12
C LEU A 111 -21.94 -4.67 19.13
N ALA A 112 -22.90 -5.48 19.57
CA ALA A 112 -24.13 -5.60 18.81
C ALA A 112 -24.93 -4.29 18.95
N PHE A 113 -24.63 -3.27 18.13
CA PHE A 113 -25.48 -2.10 18.01
C PHE A 113 -26.81 -2.54 17.36
N GLY A 114 -27.78 -2.87 18.22
CA GLY A 114 -29.21 -3.00 17.94
C GLY A 114 -29.61 -3.99 16.84
N THR A 115 -30.00 -5.19 17.24
CA THR A 115 -31.26 -5.81 16.80
C THR A 115 -31.66 -6.90 17.80
N ASN A 116 -32.97 -7.03 18.00
CA ASN A 116 -33.60 -7.90 18.99
C ASN A 116 -33.13 -9.35 18.94
N SER A 117 -33.22 -9.99 20.10
CA SER A 117 -33.24 -11.44 20.33
C SER A 117 -33.91 -12.18 19.17
N GLU A 118 -33.10 -12.80 18.30
CA GLU A 118 -33.32 -14.12 17.67
C GLU A 118 -32.44 -14.36 16.42
N ASN A 119 -31.79 -13.36 15.82
CA ASN A 119 -30.92 -13.60 14.65
C ASN A 119 -29.67 -12.69 14.56
N THR A 120 -28.51 -13.33 14.79
CA THR A 120 -27.29 -13.36 13.96
C THR A 120 -26.58 -12.06 13.52
N THR A 121 -25.41 -11.82 14.14
CA THR A 121 -24.27 -10.97 13.71
C THR A 121 -24.58 -9.50 13.38
N SER A 122 -24.31 -8.61 14.33
CA SER A 122 -24.29 -7.17 14.07
C SER A 122 -23.21 -6.81 13.05
N PRO A 123 -23.51 -5.97 12.04
CA PRO A 123 -22.55 -5.60 11.00
C PRO A 123 -21.42 -4.68 11.49
N TRP A 124 -21.55 -4.11 12.69
CA TRP A 124 -20.56 -3.18 13.26
C TRP A 124 -19.93 -3.80 14.50
N THR A 125 -18.76 -4.42 14.35
CA THR A 125 -18.04 -5.03 15.47
C THR A 125 -16.97 -4.08 16.02
N VAL A 126 -16.59 -4.26 17.31
CA VAL A 126 -15.46 -3.54 17.92
C VAL A 126 -14.18 -3.72 17.08
N LEU A 127 -13.97 -4.94 16.60
CA LEU A 127 -12.80 -5.31 15.80
C LEU A 127 -12.80 -4.59 14.44
N LEU A 128 -13.96 -4.45 13.79
CA LEU A 128 -14.10 -3.65 12.57
C LEU A 128 -13.77 -2.18 12.84
N LEU A 129 -14.30 -1.60 13.91
CA LEU A 129 -14.03 -0.21 14.28
C LEU A 129 -12.55 0.05 14.59
N MET A 130 -11.84 -0.94 15.15
CA MET A 130 -10.38 -0.88 15.34
C MET A 130 -9.61 -1.04 14.02
N ALA A 131 -10.12 -1.84 13.08
CA ALA A 131 -9.47 -2.08 11.78
C ALA A 131 -9.61 -0.89 10.81
N ILE A 132 -10.74 -0.18 10.80
CA ILE A 132 -11.01 0.96 9.91
C ILE A 132 -9.88 2.02 9.89
N PRO A 133 -9.43 2.59 11.03
CA PRO A 133 -8.38 3.60 11.02
C PRO A 133 -7.04 3.03 10.53
N LEU A 134 -6.78 1.74 10.73
CA LEU A 134 -5.56 1.07 10.25
C LEU A 134 -5.61 0.87 8.74
N VAL A 135 -6.76 0.46 8.19
CA VAL A 135 -6.97 0.32 6.73
C VAL A 135 -6.96 1.70 6.04
N PHE A 136 -7.47 2.73 6.71
CA PHE A 136 -7.31 4.10 6.24
C PHE A 136 -5.83 4.52 6.17
N LEU A 137 -5.05 4.24 7.22
CA LEU A 137 -3.62 4.51 7.25
C LEU A 137 -2.85 3.72 6.18
N GLU A 138 -3.24 2.46 5.96
CA GLU A 138 -2.76 1.63 4.85
C GLU A 138 -2.99 2.34 3.51
N GLY A 139 -4.20 2.88 3.27
CA GLY A 139 -4.52 3.64 2.06
C GLY A 139 -3.63 4.88 1.88
N VAL A 140 -3.43 5.64 2.95
CA VAL A 140 -2.52 6.80 2.95
C VAL A 140 -1.09 6.37 2.59
N ALA A 141 -0.59 5.32 3.24
CA ALA A 141 0.74 4.79 2.97
C ALA A 141 0.90 4.27 1.53
N ASN A 142 -0.14 3.63 0.99
CA ASN A 142 -0.19 3.16 -0.38
C ASN A 142 -0.05 4.30 -1.39
N SER A 143 -0.69 5.45 -1.12
CA SER A 143 -0.55 6.64 -1.97
C SER A 143 0.89 7.17 -2.02
N LEU A 144 1.64 7.09 -0.91
CA LEU A 144 3.04 7.49 -0.83
C LEU A 144 3.87 6.63 -1.79
N ILE A 145 3.64 5.31 -1.76
CA ILE A 145 4.38 4.33 -2.56
C ILE A 145 4.12 4.56 -4.06
N PHE A 146 2.86 4.52 -4.49
CA PHE A 146 2.52 4.59 -5.92
C PHE A 146 2.86 5.96 -6.53
N THR A 147 2.61 7.05 -5.80
CA THR A 147 2.97 8.39 -6.26
C THR A 147 4.49 8.51 -6.41
N CYS A 148 5.27 8.04 -5.42
CA CYS A 148 6.72 8.10 -5.50
C CYS A 148 7.30 7.23 -6.63
N ILE A 149 6.78 6.02 -6.83
CA ILE A 149 7.19 5.16 -7.96
C ILE A 149 6.97 5.89 -9.28
N ARG A 150 5.80 6.52 -9.45
CA ARG A 150 5.46 7.26 -10.67
C ARG A 150 6.35 8.49 -10.87
N THR A 151 6.57 9.29 -9.83
CA THR A 151 7.39 10.50 -9.94
C THR A 151 8.85 10.16 -10.23
N VAL A 152 9.44 9.18 -9.54
CA VAL A 152 10.85 8.84 -9.78
C VAL A 152 11.05 8.20 -11.16
N MET A 153 10.07 7.44 -11.66
CA MET A 153 10.08 6.97 -13.04
C MET A 153 10.09 8.14 -14.04
N GLN A 154 9.31 9.19 -13.80
CA GLN A 154 9.26 10.37 -14.66
C GLN A 154 10.55 11.21 -14.58
N GLU A 155 11.18 11.28 -13.40
CA GLU A 155 12.42 12.03 -13.17
C GLU A 155 13.65 11.32 -13.77
N GLU A 156 13.73 9.99 -13.69
CA GLU A 156 14.91 9.22 -14.14
C GLU A 156 14.82 8.70 -15.59
N ALA A 157 13.62 8.60 -16.17
CA ALA A 157 13.47 8.13 -17.53
C ALA A 157 13.76 9.24 -18.56
N PRO A 158 14.55 8.96 -19.62
CA PRO A 158 14.71 9.91 -20.73
C PRO A 158 13.34 10.23 -21.35
N ARG A 159 13.06 11.52 -21.63
CA ARG A 159 11.75 11.97 -22.17
C ARG A 159 11.30 11.18 -23.41
N ALA A 160 12.23 10.87 -24.31
CA ALA A 160 11.98 10.10 -25.53
C ALA A 160 11.63 8.61 -25.30
N MET A 161 11.89 8.09 -24.10
CA MET A 161 11.73 6.67 -23.74
C MET A 161 10.78 6.46 -22.56
N LEU A 162 10.16 7.53 -22.04
CA LEU A 162 9.31 7.50 -20.85
C LEU A 162 8.14 6.52 -21.00
N GLY A 163 7.46 6.53 -22.15
CA GLY A 163 6.38 5.56 -22.43
C GLY A 163 6.85 4.11 -22.44
N ARG A 164 8.08 3.85 -22.90
CA ARG A 164 8.66 2.49 -22.92
C ARG A 164 9.10 2.02 -21.53
N VAL A 165 9.60 2.92 -20.68
CA VAL A 165 9.93 2.61 -19.28
C VAL A 165 8.65 2.40 -18.47
N ALA A 166 7.64 3.23 -18.67
CA ALA A 166 6.32 3.08 -18.06
C ALA A 166 5.68 1.73 -18.42
N SER A 167 5.76 1.30 -19.68
CA SER A 167 5.30 -0.02 -20.09
C SER A 167 6.00 -1.16 -19.34
N VAL A 168 7.32 -1.09 -19.11
CA VAL A 168 8.04 -2.11 -18.32
C VAL A 168 7.57 -2.13 -16.87
N VAL A 169 7.40 -0.96 -16.26
CA VAL A 169 6.87 -0.84 -14.89
C VAL A 169 5.46 -1.43 -14.81
N THR A 170 4.57 -1.06 -15.72
CA THR A 170 3.20 -1.60 -15.78
C THR A 170 3.16 -3.10 -15.98
N VAL A 171 3.99 -3.66 -16.87
CA VAL A 171 4.08 -5.12 -17.07
C VAL A 171 4.59 -5.79 -15.80
N SER A 172 5.62 -5.24 -15.16
CA SER A 172 6.14 -5.73 -13.88
C SER A 172 5.06 -5.76 -12.80
N SER A 173 4.26 -4.70 -12.70
CA SER A 173 3.11 -4.64 -11.79
C SER A 173 2.03 -5.64 -12.14
N GLY A 174 1.72 -5.81 -13.43
CA GLY A 174 0.76 -6.81 -13.91
C GLY A 174 1.16 -8.23 -13.54
N VAL A 175 2.43 -8.59 -13.72
CA VAL A 175 2.96 -9.90 -13.31
C VAL A 175 2.88 -10.06 -11.79
N GLY A 176 3.20 -9.02 -11.03
CA GLY A 176 3.03 -9.00 -9.57
C GLY A 176 1.58 -9.29 -9.17
N PHE A 177 0.62 -8.58 -9.76
CA PHE A 177 -0.81 -8.81 -9.58
C PHE A 177 -1.21 -10.26 -9.90
N SER A 178 -0.81 -10.80 -11.06
CA SER A 178 -1.17 -12.16 -11.46
C SER A 178 -0.61 -13.22 -10.50
N ILE A 179 0.63 -13.07 -10.04
CA ILE A 179 1.22 -13.99 -9.06
C ILE A 179 0.50 -13.87 -7.72
N GLY A 180 0.20 -12.65 -7.26
CA GLY A 180 -0.60 -12.43 -6.06
C GLY A 180 -1.97 -13.11 -6.13
N ALA A 181 -2.63 -13.03 -7.30
CA ALA A 181 -3.92 -13.69 -7.55
C ALA A 181 -3.82 -15.23 -7.51
N LEU A 182 -2.70 -15.81 -7.96
CA LEU A 182 -2.44 -17.25 -7.85
C LEU A 182 -2.20 -17.71 -6.40
N MET A 183 -1.69 -16.81 -5.56
CA MET A 183 -1.36 -17.08 -4.16
C MET A 183 -2.54 -16.90 -3.20
N THR A 184 -3.73 -16.56 -3.69
CA THR A 184 -4.92 -16.27 -2.88
C THR A 184 -5.35 -17.42 -1.97
N LYS A 185 -5.14 -18.67 -2.38
CA LYS A 185 -5.44 -19.86 -1.57
C LYS A 185 -4.53 -20.06 -0.35
N ILE A 186 -3.42 -19.33 -0.24
CA ILE A 186 -2.46 -19.49 0.86
C ILE A 186 -3.05 -19.08 2.21
N GLY A 187 -4.08 -18.22 2.22
CA GLY A 187 -4.72 -17.73 3.44
C GLY A 187 -6.02 -18.43 3.84
N GLU A 188 -6.43 -19.51 3.16
CA GLU A 188 -7.64 -20.25 3.54
C GLU A 188 -7.55 -20.72 5.01
N GLY A 189 -8.48 -20.25 5.85
CA GLY A 189 -8.56 -20.56 7.29
C GLY A 189 -7.54 -19.87 8.20
N ARG A 190 -6.52 -19.18 7.65
CA ARG A 190 -5.44 -18.51 8.40
C ARG A 190 -5.19 -17.07 7.96
N ALA A 191 -6.23 -16.39 7.47
CA ALA A 191 -6.15 -15.05 6.91
C ALA A 191 -5.41 -14.04 7.83
N ASP A 192 -5.72 -14.02 9.14
CA ASP A 192 -5.08 -13.15 10.13
C ASP A 192 -3.56 -13.34 10.22
N THR A 193 -3.12 -14.59 10.18
CA THR A 193 -1.70 -14.96 10.31
C THR A 193 -0.95 -14.63 9.04
N VAL A 194 -1.56 -14.90 7.88
CA VAL A 194 -0.97 -14.58 6.57
C VAL A 194 -0.90 -13.06 6.39
N PHE A 195 -1.92 -12.31 6.80
CA PHE A 195 -1.90 -10.84 6.83
C PHE A 195 -0.71 -10.33 7.66
N ALA A 196 -0.54 -10.84 8.89
CA ALA A 196 0.56 -10.44 9.76
C ALA A 196 1.94 -10.76 9.15
N ILE A 197 2.12 -11.95 8.55
CA ILE A 197 3.39 -12.34 7.91
C ILE A 197 3.69 -11.42 6.72
N ILE A 198 2.71 -11.14 5.86
CA ILE A 198 2.86 -10.21 4.72
C ILE A 198 3.25 -8.82 5.24
N GLY A 199 2.57 -8.34 6.28
CA GLY A 199 2.88 -7.06 6.92
C GLY A 199 4.31 -7.01 7.43
N VAL A 200 4.80 -8.07 8.09
CA VAL A 200 6.19 -8.15 8.59
C VAL A 200 7.18 -8.11 7.42
N ILE A 201 6.92 -8.85 6.35
CA ILE A 201 7.77 -8.86 5.14
C ILE A 201 7.84 -7.45 4.55
N LEU A 202 6.71 -6.76 4.43
CA LEU A 202 6.65 -5.40 3.89
C LEU A 202 7.29 -4.36 4.80
N ALA A 203 7.11 -4.47 6.12
CA ALA A 203 7.74 -3.60 7.09
C ALA A 203 9.27 -3.77 7.06
N ALA A 204 9.75 -5.03 7.00
CA ALA A 204 11.16 -5.34 6.84
C ALA A 204 11.71 -4.82 5.50
N LEU A 205 10.95 -4.97 4.41
CA LEU A 205 11.29 -4.41 3.10
C LEU A 205 11.36 -2.88 3.16
N GLY A 206 10.48 -2.23 3.91
CA GLY A 206 10.47 -0.77 4.11
C GLY A 206 11.69 -0.31 4.90
N LEU A 207 12.03 -1.02 5.98
CA LEU A 207 13.23 -0.77 6.77
C LEU A 207 14.50 -0.94 5.94
N PHE A 208 14.57 -2.03 5.17
CA PHE A 208 15.66 -2.27 4.23
C PHE A 208 15.74 -1.18 3.14
N SER A 209 14.58 -0.69 2.68
CA SER A 209 14.49 0.36 1.67
C SER A 209 15.09 1.69 2.13
N PHE A 210 15.12 2.01 3.43
CA PHE A 210 15.82 3.19 3.94
C PHE A 210 17.32 3.19 3.63
N TRP A 211 17.95 2.01 3.66
CA TRP A 211 19.37 1.84 3.33
C TRP A 211 19.57 1.63 1.83
N TRP A 212 18.70 0.83 1.22
CA TRP A 212 18.81 0.39 -0.17
C TRP A 212 18.47 1.49 -1.19
N LEU A 213 17.53 2.37 -0.88
CA LEU A 213 17.11 3.48 -1.76
C LEU A 213 17.86 4.78 -1.50
N ARG A 214 18.87 4.77 -0.61
CA ARG A 214 19.70 5.96 -0.36
C ARG A 214 20.48 6.30 -1.62
N ILE A 215 19.94 7.23 -2.39
CA ILE A 215 20.59 7.78 -3.58
C ILE A 215 21.59 8.82 -3.08
N PRO A 216 22.90 8.71 -3.38
CA PRO A 216 23.82 9.80 -3.11
C PRO A 216 23.32 11.05 -3.84
N PRO A 217 23.32 12.24 -3.21
CA PRO A 217 22.88 13.45 -3.88
C PRO A 217 23.68 13.60 -5.18
N ARG A 218 23.00 13.57 -6.33
CA ARG A 218 23.61 14.04 -7.57
C ARG A 218 23.93 15.50 -7.34
N GLY A 219 25.22 15.84 -7.29
CA GLY A 219 25.68 17.21 -7.23
C GLY A 219 24.96 18.04 -8.29
N SER A 220 24.36 19.15 -7.84
CA SER A 220 24.08 20.35 -8.63
C SER A 220 23.93 20.12 -10.15
N ALA A 221 22.85 19.47 -10.57
CA ALA A 221 22.38 19.65 -11.94
C ALA A 221 21.70 21.03 -11.99
N THR A 222 22.53 22.04 -12.28
CA THR A 222 22.18 23.29 -12.95
C THR A 222 20.69 23.65 -12.94
N VAL A 223 20.37 24.65 -12.11
CA VAL A 223 19.26 25.59 -12.29
C VAL A 223 18.83 25.63 -13.75
N ALA A 224 17.61 25.20 -14.03
CA ALA A 224 17.02 25.36 -15.36
C ALA A 224 17.11 26.85 -15.75
N PRO A 225 17.59 27.20 -16.95
CA PRO A 225 17.57 28.59 -17.38
C PRO A 225 16.12 29.08 -17.31
N SER A 226 15.92 30.16 -16.56
CA SER A 226 14.65 30.87 -16.44
C SER A 226 14.09 31.11 -17.83
N VAL A 227 12.86 30.64 -18.07
CA VAL A 227 12.07 31.01 -19.24
C VAL A 227 11.97 32.55 -19.22
N PRO A 228 12.38 33.28 -20.27
CA PRO A 228 12.18 34.71 -20.31
C PRO A 228 10.67 34.98 -20.28
N GLU A 229 10.23 35.77 -19.32
CA GLU A 229 8.90 36.36 -19.30
C GLU A 229 8.69 37.10 -20.62
N GLN A 230 7.82 36.57 -21.49
CA GLN A 230 7.25 37.36 -22.57
C GLN A 230 6.24 38.30 -21.93
N SER A 231 6.70 39.53 -21.66
CA SER A 231 5.84 40.67 -21.39
C SER A 231 4.94 40.90 -22.61
N PHE A 232 3.63 40.81 -22.41
CA PHE A 232 2.63 41.41 -23.30
C PHE A 232 2.48 42.89 -22.96
#